data_AF-A0A929QGR6-F1
#
_entry.id   AF-A0A929QGR6-F1
#
_cell.length_a   1.000
_cell.length_b   1.000
_cell.length_c   1.000
_cell.angle_alpha   90.00
_cell.angle_beta   90.00
_cell.angle_gamma   90.00
#
_symmetry.space_group_name_H-M   'P 1'
#
loop_
_entity.id
_entity.type
_entity.pdbx_description
1 polymer ?
#
loop_
_entity_poly.entity_id
_entity_poly.type
_entity_poly.pdbx_seq_one_letter_code
_entity_poly.pdbx_strand_id
1 'polypeptide(L)'
;MKNLKNLREKIDEIDFLIIELLSERFDVVKEIGDVKKQNGVENPFDEKRWKEVLERNAKKAEEIGISKDFVEKIWEEIHKESLKIEK
;
A
#
# COMPACT_ATOMS: atom_id res chain seq x y z
N MET A 1 -8.83 32.93 7.77
CA MET A 1 -8.18 32.28 8.94
C MET A 1 -8.49 30.80 8.87
N LYS A 2 -7.50 29.91 9.06
CA LYS A 2 -7.77 28.46 9.13
C LYS A 2 -8.55 28.18 10.42
N ASN A 3 -9.72 27.55 10.30
CA ASN A 3 -10.47 27.05 11.45
C ASN A 3 -10.49 25.52 11.43
N LEU A 4 -11.00 24.90 12.50
CA LEU A 4 -11.05 23.45 12.64
C LEU A 4 -11.81 22.75 11.50
N LYS A 5 -12.87 23.38 10.97
CA LYS A 5 -13.66 22.85 9.85
C LYS A 5 -12.80 22.74 8.59
N ASN A 6 -12.09 23.81 8.22
CA ASN A 6 -11.23 23.82 7.04
C ASN A 6 -10.09 22.79 7.12
N LEU A 7 -9.56 22.52 8.31
CA LEU A 7 -8.51 21.50 8.48
C LEU A 7 -9.07 20.07 8.35
N ARG A 8 -10.30 19.83 8.82
CA ARG A 8 -10.97 18.54 8.67
C ARG A 8 -11.35 18.26 7.21
N GLU A 9 -11.89 19.26 6.52
CA GLU A 9 -12.17 19.15 5.08
C GLU A 9 -10.90 18.78 4.29
N LYS A 10 -9.75 19.36 4.66
CA LYS A 10 -8.47 18.98 4.06
C LYS A 10 -8.04 17.54 4.40
N ILE A 11 -8.32 17.04 5.60
CA ILE A 11 -8.07 15.64 5.94
C ILE A 11 -8.97 14.74 5.10
N ASP A 12 -10.27 15.07 4.99
CA ASP A 12 -11.21 14.29 4.19
C ASP A 12 -10.73 14.17 2.73
N GLU A 13 -10.27 15.29 2.13
CA GLU A 13 -9.67 15.29 0.79
C GLU A 13 -8.45 14.38 0.68
N ILE A 14 -7.54 14.41 1.68
CA ILE A 14 -6.36 13.55 1.71
C ILE A 14 -6.77 12.08 1.85
N ASP A 15 -7.75 11.78 2.68
CA ASP A 15 -8.24 10.43 2.92
C ASP A 15 -8.86 9.85 1.64
N PHE A 16 -9.62 10.65 0.87
CA PHE A 16 -10.11 10.23 -0.45
C PHE A 16 -8.96 9.90 -1.41
N LEU A 17 -7.92 10.75 -1.47
CA LEU A 17 -6.74 10.49 -2.30
C LEU A 17 -6.00 9.20 -1.88
N ILE A 18 -5.93 8.90 -0.58
CA ILE A 18 -5.36 7.64 -0.10
C ILE A 18 -6.15 6.45 -0.63
N ILE A 19 -7.48 6.51 -0.62
CA ILE A 19 -8.35 5.45 -1.13
C ILE A 19 -8.18 5.28 -2.65
N GLU A 20 -8.13 6.37 -3.41
CA GLU A 20 -7.92 6.32 -4.87
C GLU A 20 -6.56 5.68 -5.21
N LEU A 21 -5.48 6.11 -4.53
CA LEU A 21 -4.15 5.54 -4.73
C LEU A 21 -4.07 4.05 -4.36
N LEU A 22 -4.81 3.62 -3.32
CA LEU A 22 -4.91 2.21 -2.98
C LEU A 22 -5.65 1.41 -4.05
N SER A 23 -6.73 1.97 -4.62
CA SER A 23 -7.46 1.36 -5.74
C SER A 23 -6.54 1.17 -6.95
N GLU A 24 -5.86 2.23 -7.38
CA GLU A 24 -4.90 2.17 -8.51
C GLU A 24 -3.81 1.12 -8.25
N ARG A 25 -3.28 1.08 -7.02
CA ARG A 25 -2.28 0.07 -6.63
C ARG A 25 -2.83 -1.35 -6.77
N PHE A 26 -4.09 -1.58 -6.40
CA PHE A 26 -4.70 -2.91 -6.46
C PHE A 26 -5.07 -3.35 -7.87
N ASP A 27 -5.40 -2.41 -8.77
CA ASP A 27 -5.54 -2.72 -10.20
C ASP A 27 -4.22 -3.26 -10.77
N VAL A 28 -3.08 -2.65 -10.41
CA VAL A 28 -1.75 -3.16 -10.78
C VAL A 28 -1.46 -4.53 -10.15
N VAL A 29 -1.90 -4.79 -8.91
CA VAL A 29 -1.75 -6.12 -8.28
C VAL A 29 -2.54 -7.18 -9.06
N LYS A 30 -3.73 -6.84 -9.56
CA LYS A 30 -4.54 -7.75 -10.37
C LYS A 30 -3.82 -8.10 -11.69
N GLU A 31 -3.26 -7.10 -12.37
CA GLU A 31 -2.44 -7.33 -13.56
C GLU A 31 -1.23 -8.22 -13.27
N ILE A 32 -0.55 -8.02 -12.14
CA ILE A 32 0.56 -8.89 -11.69
C ILE A 32 0.08 -10.33 -11.48
N GLY A 33 -1.09 -10.52 -10.86
CA GLY A 33 -1.69 -11.83 -10.65
C GLY A 33 -1.98 -12.54 -11.97
N ASP A 34 -2.55 -11.83 -12.95
CA ASP A 34 -2.83 -12.37 -14.28
C ASP A 34 -1.55 -12.80 -15.00
N VAL A 35 -0.48 -11.98 -14.94
CA VAL A 35 0.83 -12.32 -15.52
C VAL A 35 1.44 -13.55 -14.83
N LYS A 36 1.35 -13.65 -13.50
CA LYS A 36 1.87 -14.80 -12.74
C LYS A 36 1.13 -16.09 -13.11
N LYS A 37 -0.20 -16.04 -13.20
CA LYS A 37 -1.04 -17.17 -13.61
C LYS A 37 -0.70 -17.64 -15.03
N GLN A 38 -0.55 -16.72 -15.97
CA GLN A 38 -0.14 -17.04 -17.35
C GLN A 38 1.24 -17.72 -17.42
N ASN A 39 2.13 -17.40 -16.49
CA ASN A 39 3.46 -18.01 -16.37
C ASN A 39 3.51 -19.25 -15.47
N GLY A 40 2.36 -19.77 -15.00
CA GLY A 40 2.30 -20.97 -14.18
C GLY A 40 2.75 -20.79 -12.73
N VAL A 41 2.77 -19.55 -12.21
CA VAL A 41 3.08 -19.28 -10.80
C VAL A 41 1.82 -19.48 -9.96
N GLU A 42 1.80 -20.53 -9.15
CA GLU A 42 0.64 -20.91 -8.32
C GLU A 42 0.59 -20.21 -6.95
N ASN A 43 1.74 -19.81 -6.42
CA ASN A 43 1.83 -19.12 -5.13
C ASN A 43 2.08 -17.61 -5.33
N PRO A 44 1.14 -16.73 -4.95
CA PRO A 44 1.33 -15.29 -5.07
C PRO A 44 2.39 -14.74 -4.10
N PHE A 45 2.66 -15.44 -2.98
CA PHE A 45 3.57 -14.95 -1.95
C PHE A 45 5.05 -15.13 -2.35
N ASP A 46 5.73 -13.99 -2.52
CA ASP A 46 7.18 -13.87 -2.71
C ASP A 46 7.81 -13.13 -1.51
N GLU A 47 8.46 -13.90 -0.64
CA GLU A 47 9.05 -13.38 0.60
C GLU A 47 10.15 -12.35 0.34
N LYS A 48 10.98 -12.57 -0.69
CA LYS A 48 12.09 -11.67 -1.01
C LYS A 48 11.53 -10.34 -1.48
N ARG A 49 10.58 -10.37 -2.41
CA ARG A 49 9.92 -9.16 -2.91
C ARG A 49 9.22 -8.41 -1.78
N TRP A 50 8.55 -9.12 -0.88
CA TRP A 50 7.87 -8.53 0.26
C TRP A 50 8.84 -7.79 1.20
N LYS A 51 9.95 -8.42 1.58
CA LYS A 51 11.01 -7.79 2.40
C LYS A 51 11.54 -6.51 1.76
N GLU A 52 11.83 -6.54 0.46
CA GLU A 52 12.30 -5.36 -0.28
C GLU A 52 11.27 -4.20 -0.29
N VAL A 53 9.96 -4.50 -0.43
CA VAL A 53 8.91 -3.49 -0.33
C VAL A 53 8.87 -2.88 1.06
N LEU A 54 8.85 -3.73 2.09
CA LEU A 54 8.70 -3.29 3.48
C LEU A 54 9.87 -2.40 3.90
N GLU A 55 11.11 -2.85 3.69
CA GLU A 55 12.32 -2.11 4.03
C GLU A 55 12.39 -0.74 3.32
N ARG A 56 12.08 -0.71 2.02
CA ARG A 56 12.11 0.52 1.23
C ARG A 56 11.12 1.56 1.76
N ASN A 57 9.89 1.15 2.06
CA ASN A 57 8.86 2.09 2.50
C ASN A 57 9.03 2.46 3.98
N ALA A 58 9.50 1.54 4.83
CA ALA A 58 9.94 1.80 6.19
C ALA A 58 10.98 2.91 6.24
N LYS A 59 12.06 2.75 5.49
CA LYS A 59 13.13 3.77 5.38
C LYS A 59 12.57 5.11 4.91
N LYS A 60 11.70 5.09 3.89
CA LYS A 60 11.13 6.33 3.35
C LYS A 60 10.25 7.07 4.36
N ALA A 61 9.49 6.33 5.17
CA ALA A 61 8.66 6.89 6.23
C ALA A 61 9.51 7.56 7.30
N GLU A 62 10.58 6.91 7.74
CA GLU A 62 11.51 7.47 8.73
C GLU A 62 12.15 8.78 8.24
N GLU A 63 12.54 8.86 6.96
CA GLU A 63 13.11 10.07 6.34
C GLU A 63 12.19 11.30 6.40
N ILE A 64 10.87 11.08 6.45
CA ILE A 64 9.86 12.16 6.50
C ILE A 64 9.20 12.30 7.88
N GLY A 65 9.75 11.65 8.91
CA GLY A 65 9.29 11.76 10.29
C GLY A 65 8.08 10.89 10.64
N ILE A 66 7.78 9.87 9.85
CA ILE A 66 6.75 8.87 10.16
C ILE A 66 7.43 7.66 10.83
N SER A 67 6.82 7.17 11.91
CA SER A 67 7.33 6.00 12.64
C SER A 67 7.42 4.76 11.75
N LYS A 68 8.56 4.08 11.79
CA LYS A 68 8.78 2.78 11.15
C LYS A 68 7.69 1.77 11.52
N ASP A 69 7.48 1.54 12.81
CA ASP A 69 6.47 0.60 13.31
C ASP A 69 5.06 0.89 12.79
N PHE A 70 4.72 2.17 12.60
CA PHE A 70 3.42 2.57 12.06
C PHE A 70 3.30 2.21 10.59
N VAL A 71 4.31 2.54 9.77
CA VAL A 71 4.26 2.26 8.34
C VAL A 71 4.35 0.78 8.02
N GLU A 72 5.10 0.00 8.82
CA GLU A 72 5.18 -1.45 8.65
C GLU A 72 3.80 -2.09 8.83
N LYS A 73 3.04 -1.70 9.86
CA LYS A 73 1.67 -2.18 10.08
C LYS A 73 0.73 -1.84 8.92
N ILE A 74 0.83 -0.63 8.37
CA ILE A 74 0.03 -0.24 7.19
C ILE A 74 0.38 -1.14 6.00
N TRP A 75 1.66 -1.33 5.73
CA TRP A 75 2.11 -2.12 4.59
C TRP A 75 1.78 -3.60 4.72
N GLU A 76 1.78 -4.15 5.93
CA GLU A 76 1.32 -5.50 6.20
C GLU A 76 -0.15 -5.68 5.80
N GLU A 77 -1.05 -4.76 6.17
CA GLU A 77 -2.46 -4.83 5.79
C GLU A 77 -2.66 -4.69 4.28
N ILE A 78 -1.94 -3.75 3.65
CA ILE A 78 -1.96 -3.60 2.19
C ILE A 78 -1.46 -4.87 1.49
N HIS A 79 -0.42 -5.51 2.02
CA HIS A 79 0.11 -6.75 1.44
C HIS A 79 -0.85 -7.92 1.59
N LYS A 80 -1.47 -8.07 2.76
CA LYS A 80 -2.52 -9.08 2.99
C LYS A 80 -3.66 -8.93 1.98
N GLU A 81 -4.11 -7.71 1.73
CA GLU A 81 -5.16 -7.47 0.74
C GLU A 81 -4.67 -7.76 -0.69
N SER A 82 -3.44 -7.37 -1.02
CA SER A 82 -2.82 -7.67 -2.32
C SER A 82 -2.82 -9.18 -2.61
N LEU A 83 -2.44 -10.00 -1.63
CA LEU A 83 -2.42 -11.46 -1.75
C LEU A 83 -3.81 -12.07 -1.94
N LYS A 84 -4.89 -11.42 -1.49
CA LYS A 84 -6.26 -11.87 -1.77
C LYS A 84 -6.67 -11.55 -3.20
N ILE A 85 -6.28 -10.38 -3.70
CA ILE A 85 -6.59 -9.90 -5.06
C ILE A 85 -5.79 -10.67 -6.13
N GLU A 86 -4.57 -11.06 -5.81
CA GLU A 86 -3.66 -11.76 -6.75
C GLU A 86 -4.06 -13.22 -7.01
N LYS A 87 -4.83 -13.83 -6.10
CA LYS A 87 -5.34 -15.20 -6.23
C LYS A 87 -6.31 -15.36 -7.39
#